data_AF-A0A8H6AEM5-F1
#
_entry.id   AF-A0A8H6AEM5-F1
#
_cell.length_a   1.000
_cell.length_b   1.000
_cell.length_c   1.000
_cell.angle_alpha   90.00
_cell.angle_beta   90.00
_cell.angle_gamma   90.00
#
_symmetry.space_group_name_H-M   'P 1'
#
loop_
_entity.id
_entity.type
_entity.pdbx_description
1 polymer ?
#
loop_
_entity_poly.entity_id
_entity_poly.type
_entity_poly.pdbx_seq_one_letter_code
_entity_poly.pdbx_strand_id
1 'polypeptide(L)'
;MRLYSHVEDTLYAISGLGFVDTTSDDLYSANTITKLLAAMPSTEHGALISEALLGAAFLMRKLKADNFKYPFKELDTPYQYAYQLMGQEELSKQHTYSIMAAEGRLDSFNHFMVGKIMKASKRCFLSYHGRYCGGRGEPLLDIKAAYPELQASDLAVQAFNQDIIEVSGVTLATWNYKEENSPQPVKGALIHHLAYSS
;
A
#
# COMPACT_ATOMS: atom_id res chain seq x y z
N MET A 1 -41.79 12.76 4.13
CA MET A 1 -40.56 11.94 4.19
C MET A 1 -39.89 12.05 2.84
N ARG A 2 -38.88 12.92 2.69
CA ARG A 2 -38.13 13.06 1.43
C ARG A 2 -37.23 11.84 1.31
N LEU A 3 -37.34 11.15 0.18
CA LEU A 3 -36.39 10.10 -0.22
C LEU A 3 -35.17 10.84 -0.78
N TYR A 4 -34.15 11.04 0.04
CA TYR A 4 -32.86 11.54 -0.44
C TYR A 4 -32.24 10.47 -1.36
N SER A 5 -31.59 10.93 -2.43
CA SER A 5 -30.81 10.04 -3.30
C SER A 5 -29.53 9.61 -2.56
N HIS A 6 -29.01 8.41 -2.83
CA HIS A 6 -27.75 7.92 -2.22
C HIS A 6 -26.57 8.89 -2.35
N VAL A 7 -26.60 9.76 -3.37
CA VAL A 7 -25.59 10.79 -3.60
C VAL A 7 -25.70 11.93 -2.60
N GLU A 8 -26.91 12.41 -2.30
CA GLU A 8 -27.13 13.51 -1.34
C GLU A 8 -26.72 13.12 0.08
N ASP A 9 -27.07 11.92 0.53
CA ASP A 9 -26.66 11.42 1.85
C ASP A 9 -25.13 11.30 1.96
N THR A 10 -24.48 10.88 0.87
CA THR A 10 -23.02 10.79 0.80
C THR A 10 -22.39 12.18 0.85
N LEU A 11 -22.90 13.13 0.05
CA LEU A 11 -22.42 14.52 0.04
C LEU A 11 -22.58 15.19 1.40
N TYR A 12 -23.72 14.95 2.07
CA TYR A 12 -23.96 15.42 3.42
C TYR A 12 -22.93 14.82 4.41
N ALA A 13 -22.72 13.50 4.39
CA ALA A 13 -21.75 12.85 5.27
C ALA A 13 -20.31 13.36 5.04
N ILE A 14 -19.86 13.47 3.79
CA ILE A 14 -18.50 13.96 3.50
C ILE A 14 -18.34 15.46 3.77
N SER A 15 -19.42 16.25 3.71
CA SER A 15 -19.40 17.65 4.15
C SER A 15 -19.19 17.77 5.67
N GLY A 16 -19.82 16.89 6.47
CA GLY A 16 -19.60 16.82 7.92
C GLY A 16 -18.17 16.40 8.31
N LEU A 17 -17.47 15.72 7.41
CA LEU A 17 -16.05 15.36 7.55
C LEU A 17 -15.09 16.45 7.02
N GLY A 18 -15.63 17.55 6.47
CA GLY A 18 -14.84 18.66 5.94
C GLY A 18 -14.23 18.42 4.55
N PHE A 19 -14.63 17.36 3.84
CA PHE A 19 -14.11 17.08 2.50
C PHE A 19 -14.73 17.94 1.40
N VAL A 20 -15.89 18.53 1.63
CA VAL A 20 -16.56 19.49 0.74
C VAL A 20 -17.23 20.56 1.58
N ASP A 21 -17.42 21.75 1.03
CA ASP A 21 -18.11 22.84 1.74
C ASP A 21 -19.61 22.83 1.37
N THR A 22 -20.48 22.99 2.35
CA THR A 22 -21.91 23.23 2.13
C THR A 22 -22.11 24.72 1.89
N THR A 23 -22.48 25.11 0.66
CA THR A 23 -22.63 26.52 0.27
C THR A 23 -24.05 27.06 0.47
N SER A 24 -25.04 26.17 0.51
CA SER A 24 -26.44 26.41 0.91
C SER A 24 -27.16 25.07 1.06
N ASP A 25 -28.46 25.09 1.35
CA ASP A 25 -29.30 23.87 1.38
C ASP A 25 -29.08 23.04 0.11
N ASP A 26 -28.65 21.79 0.30
CA ASP A 26 -28.38 20.78 -0.73
C ASP A 26 -27.36 21.19 -1.83
N LEU A 27 -26.52 22.21 -1.58
CA LEU A 27 -25.45 22.64 -2.50
C LEU A 27 -24.06 22.47 -1.86
N TYR A 28 -23.18 21.79 -2.61
CA TYR A 28 -21.84 21.43 -2.17
C TYR A 28 -20.77 21.94 -3.14
N SER A 29 -19.63 22.36 -2.62
CA SER A 29 -18.50 22.81 -3.44
C SER A 29 -17.17 22.17 -3.02
N ALA A 30 -16.31 21.93 -4.01
CA ALA A 30 -14.97 21.37 -3.77
C ALA A 30 -14.07 22.42 -3.10
N ASN A 31 -13.60 22.07 -1.91
CA ASN A 31 -12.71 22.92 -1.11
C ASN A 31 -11.24 22.58 -1.39
N THR A 32 -10.32 23.23 -0.68
CA THR A 32 -8.88 23.03 -0.87
C THR A 32 -8.45 21.58 -0.64
N ILE A 33 -9.08 20.88 0.32
CA ILE A 33 -8.81 19.48 0.60
C ILE A 33 -9.28 18.62 -0.57
N THR A 34 -10.52 18.76 -1.04
CA THR A 34 -11.02 17.99 -2.19
C THR A 34 -10.16 18.20 -3.42
N LYS A 35 -9.76 19.44 -3.70
CA LYS A 35 -8.93 19.79 -4.86
C LYS A 35 -7.53 19.19 -4.76
N LEU A 36 -6.95 19.18 -3.55
CA LEU A 36 -5.66 18.51 -3.31
C LEU A 36 -5.77 17.00 -3.50
N LEU A 37 -6.82 16.39 -2.95
CA LEU A 37 -7.09 14.95 -3.09
C LEU A 37 -7.27 14.55 -4.56
N ALA A 38 -8.03 15.34 -5.33
CA ALA A 38 -8.22 15.13 -6.77
C ALA A 38 -6.94 15.35 -7.60
N ALA A 39 -6.02 16.21 -7.15
CA ALA A 39 -4.75 16.44 -7.81
C ALA A 39 -3.68 15.37 -7.53
N MET A 40 -3.95 14.45 -6.59
CA MET A 40 -3.01 13.41 -6.19
C MET A 40 -3.49 12.04 -6.72
N PRO A 41 -2.85 11.48 -7.77
CA PRO A 41 -3.28 10.22 -8.36
C PRO A 41 -3.34 9.04 -7.38
N SER A 42 -2.47 9.03 -6.35
CA SER A 42 -2.46 8.00 -5.32
C SER A 42 -3.66 8.05 -4.38
N THR A 43 -4.33 9.19 -4.23
CA THR A 43 -5.42 9.38 -3.26
C THR A 43 -6.65 8.56 -3.60
N GLU A 44 -7.04 8.52 -4.88
CA GLU A 44 -8.18 7.73 -5.34
C GLU A 44 -7.98 6.25 -5.02
N HIS A 45 -6.76 5.76 -5.22
CA HIS A 45 -6.41 4.39 -4.94
C HIS A 45 -6.25 4.09 -3.44
N GLY A 46 -5.81 5.07 -2.64
CA GLY A 46 -5.75 4.95 -1.18
C GLY A 46 -7.12 4.74 -0.54
N ALA A 47 -8.15 5.39 -1.08
CA ALA A 47 -9.54 5.20 -0.63
C ALA A 47 -10.10 3.80 -0.94
N LEU A 48 -9.56 3.12 -1.97
CA LEU A 48 -9.99 1.79 -2.39
C LEU A 48 -9.33 0.64 -1.60
N ILE A 49 -8.26 0.92 -0.86
CA ILE A 49 -7.55 -0.08 -0.04
C ILE A 49 -8.26 -0.20 1.31
N SER A 50 -9.33 -0.99 1.33
CA SER A 50 -10.18 -1.20 2.50
C SER A 50 -9.54 -2.11 3.57
N GLU A 51 -8.52 -2.89 3.21
CA GLU A 51 -7.99 -3.96 4.04
C GLU A 51 -7.40 -3.41 5.33
N ALA A 52 -6.55 -2.37 5.26
CA ALA A 52 -5.97 -1.75 6.44
C ALA A 52 -7.04 -1.22 7.41
N LEU A 53 -8.10 -0.62 6.88
CA LEU A 53 -9.24 -0.14 7.68
C LEU A 53 -10.03 -1.29 8.28
N LEU A 54 -10.23 -2.38 7.52
CA LEU A 54 -10.88 -3.60 7.98
C LEU A 54 -10.11 -4.22 9.15
N GLY A 55 -8.79 -4.34 9.03
CA GLY A 55 -7.93 -4.82 10.11
C GLY A 55 -8.03 -3.95 11.37
N ALA A 56 -8.03 -2.63 11.21
CA ALA A 56 -8.20 -1.70 12.32
C ALA A 56 -9.59 -1.83 12.99
N ALA A 57 -10.65 -1.94 12.20
CA ALA A 57 -12.02 -2.08 12.68
C ALA A 57 -12.24 -3.38 13.50
N PHE A 58 -11.55 -4.46 13.12
CA PHE A 58 -11.68 -5.76 13.78
C PHE A 58 -10.60 -6.04 14.84
N LEU A 59 -9.60 -5.17 14.99
CA LEU A 59 -8.49 -5.35 15.93
C LEU A 59 -8.97 -5.65 17.35
N MET A 60 -9.84 -4.82 17.90
CA MET A 60 -10.33 -4.98 19.27
C MET A 60 -11.20 -6.23 19.43
N ARG A 61 -11.97 -6.62 18.40
CA ARG A 61 -12.79 -7.84 18.44
C ARG A 61 -11.90 -9.08 18.45
N LYS A 62 -10.85 -9.10 17.61
CA LYS A 62 -9.86 -10.18 17.59
C LYS A 62 -9.11 -10.28 18.91
N LEU A 63 -8.65 -9.16 19.47
CA LEU A 63 -8.01 -9.14 20.79
C LEU A 63 -8.94 -9.71 21.87
N LYS A 64 -10.22 -9.32 21.92
CA LYS A 64 -11.18 -9.87 22.88
C LYS A 64 -11.40 -11.38 22.68
N ALA A 65 -11.54 -11.83 21.44
CA ALA A 65 -11.73 -13.25 21.12
C ALA A 65 -10.55 -14.11 21.58
N ASP A 66 -9.33 -13.54 21.54
CA ASP A 66 -8.10 -14.23 21.90
C ASP A 66 -7.63 -13.96 23.34
N ASN A 67 -8.47 -13.35 24.19
CA ASN A 67 -8.06 -12.90 25.53
C ASN A 67 -6.77 -12.05 25.52
N PHE A 68 -6.69 -11.10 24.58
CA PHE A 68 -5.61 -10.14 24.38
C PHE A 68 -4.24 -10.77 24.07
N LYS A 69 -4.23 -11.96 23.48
CA LYS A 69 -3.00 -12.60 23.01
C LYS A 69 -2.35 -11.77 21.88
N TYR A 70 -1.09 -11.42 22.09
CA TYR A 70 -0.26 -10.64 21.16
C TYR A 70 1.22 -11.06 21.33
N PRO A 71 2.08 -11.04 20.28
CA PRO A 71 1.79 -10.67 18.89
C PRO A 71 0.91 -11.68 18.16
N PHE A 72 0.21 -11.20 17.13
CA PHE A 72 -0.56 -12.06 16.23
C PHE A 72 0.37 -12.98 15.42
N LYS A 73 -0.10 -14.20 15.14
CA LYS A 73 0.62 -15.13 14.28
C LYS A 73 0.34 -14.83 12.81
N GLU A 74 1.23 -15.28 11.94
CA GLU A 74 1.01 -15.22 10.50
C GLU A 74 -0.28 -15.95 10.11
N LEU A 75 -1.09 -15.34 9.24
CA LEU A 75 -2.44 -15.79 8.85
C LEU A 75 -3.45 -15.92 10.01
N ASP A 76 -3.15 -15.38 11.19
CA ASP A 76 -4.05 -15.34 12.34
C ASP A 76 -4.06 -13.93 12.93
N THR A 77 -4.56 -12.99 12.12
CA THR A 77 -4.58 -11.55 12.42
C THR A 77 -6.01 -11.00 12.36
N PRO A 78 -6.24 -9.71 12.69
CA PRO A 78 -7.55 -9.10 12.54
C PRO A 78 -8.13 -9.17 11.12
N TYR A 79 -7.31 -9.27 10.08
CA TYR A 79 -7.78 -9.44 8.70
C TYR A 79 -8.49 -10.78 8.51
N GLN A 80 -7.81 -11.88 8.84
CA GLN A 80 -8.38 -13.22 8.70
C GLN A 80 -9.61 -13.40 9.59
N TYR A 81 -9.56 -12.84 10.81
CA TYR A 81 -10.71 -12.83 11.72
C TYR A 81 -11.91 -12.07 11.14
N ALA A 82 -11.69 -10.92 10.49
CA ALA A 82 -12.76 -10.16 9.83
C ALA A 82 -13.41 -10.98 8.71
N TYR A 83 -12.60 -11.56 7.81
CA TYR A 83 -13.11 -12.38 6.70
C TYR A 83 -13.85 -13.63 7.19
N GLN A 84 -13.38 -14.27 8.27
CA GLN A 84 -14.09 -15.38 8.90
C GLN A 84 -15.48 -14.96 9.41
N LEU A 85 -15.57 -13.82 10.10
CA LEU A 85 -16.85 -13.29 10.58
C LEU A 85 -17.79 -12.83 9.45
N MET A 86 -17.23 -12.48 8.30
CA MET A 86 -17.98 -12.13 7.08
C MET A 86 -18.41 -13.37 6.26
N GLY A 87 -18.07 -14.58 6.71
CA GLY A 87 -18.39 -15.82 5.99
C GLY A 87 -17.52 -16.08 4.76
N GLN A 88 -16.42 -15.34 4.59
CA GLN A 88 -15.48 -15.50 3.48
C GLN A 88 -14.33 -16.41 3.86
N GLU A 89 -14.63 -17.70 4.03
CA GLU A 89 -13.69 -18.70 4.58
C GLU A 89 -12.41 -18.80 3.74
N GLU A 90 -12.52 -18.77 2.41
CA GLU A 90 -11.38 -18.89 1.51
C GLU A 90 -10.43 -17.69 1.57
N LEU A 91 -10.96 -16.47 1.78
CA LEU A 91 -10.11 -15.29 1.98
C LEU A 91 -9.50 -15.27 3.38
N SER A 92 -10.19 -15.84 4.39
CA SER A 92 -9.67 -15.93 5.76
C SER A 92 -8.42 -16.81 5.90
N LYS A 93 -8.12 -17.64 4.89
CA LYS A 93 -6.91 -18.49 4.84
C LYS A 93 -5.75 -17.84 4.10
N GLN A 94 -5.94 -16.65 3.54
CA GLN A 94 -5.00 -16.00 2.63
C GLN A 94 -4.26 -14.82 3.27
N HIS A 95 -3.08 -14.51 2.72
CA HIS A 95 -2.37 -13.29 3.08
C HIS A 95 -3.06 -12.06 2.49
N THR A 96 -2.89 -10.89 3.12
CA THR A 96 -3.52 -9.64 2.69
C THR A 96 -3.28 -9.31 1.21
N TYR A 97 -2.10 -9.61 0.65
CA TYR A 97 -1.85 -9.41 -0.78
C TYR A 97 -2.63 -10.36 -1.68
N SER A 98 -2.73 -11.63 -1.31
CA SER A 98 -3.52 -12.62 -2.04
C SER A 98 -5.01 -12.26 -2.00
N ILE A 99 -5.48 -11.74 -0.87
CA ILE A 99 -6.84 -11.19 -0.74
C ILE A 99 -7.03 -9.99 -1.66
N MET A 100 -6.12 -9.01 -1.63
CA MET A 100 -6.19 -7.84 -2.52
C MET A 100 -6.11 -8.23 -4.00
N ALA A 101 -5.34 -9.27 -4.36
CA ALA A 101 -5.28 -9.81 -5.71
C ALA A 101 -6.61 -10.47 -6.11
N ALA A 102 -7.15 -11.34 -5.25
CA ALA A 102 -8.42 -12.03 -5.47
C ALA A 102 -9.60 -11.06 -5.60
N GLU A 103 -9.57 -9.95 -4.87
CA GLU A 103 -10.57 -8.88 -4.90
C GLU A 103 -10.33 -7.84 -6.01
N GLY A 104 -9.28 -8.00 -6.84
CA GLY A 104 -8.95 -7.07 -7.94
C GLY A 104 -8.46 -5.70 -7.48
N ARG A 105 -8.01 -5.57 -6.23
CA ARG A 105 -7.56 -4.31 -5.61
C ARG A 105 -6.04 -4.10 -5.69
N LEU A 106 -5.29 -5.11 -6.10
CA LEU A 106 -3.81 -5.07 -6.12
C LEU A 106 -3.26 -3.95 -7.01
N ASP A 107 -3.89 -3.69 -8.16
CA ASP A 107 -3.49 -2.58 -9.04
C ASP A 107 -3.66 -1.22 -8.36
N SER A 108 -4.79 -1.01 -7.69
CA SER A 108 -5.01 0.20 -6.91
C SER A 108 -4.00 0.32 -5.79
N PHE A 109 -3.74 -0.77 -5.06
CA PHE A 109 -2.70 -0.79 -4.04
C PHE A 109 -1.33 -0.37 -4.61
N ASN A 110 -0.95 -0.89 -5.79
CA ASN A 110 0.31 -0.54 -6.44
C ASN A 110 0.37 0.95 -6.81
N HIS A 111 -0.71 1.51 -7.35
CA HIS A 111 -0.79 2.95 -7.66
C HIS A 111 -0.75 3.85 -6.42
N PHE A 112 -1.35 3.43 -5.31
CA PHE A 112 -1.26 4.15 -4.03
C PHE A 112 0.18 4.25 -3.54
N MET A 113 0.96 3.17 -3.65
CA MET A 113 2.33 3.10 -3.15
C MET A 113 3.34 3.99 -3.91
N VAL A 114 3.00 4.43 -5.13
CA VAL A 114 3.82 5.33 -5.98
C VAL A 114 3.90 6.76 -5.43
N GLY A 115 2.92 7.22 -4.65
CA GLY A 115 2.84 8.62 -4.20
C GLY A 115 3.81 9.04 -3.08
N LYS A 116 4.85 8.27 -2.76
CA LYS A 116 5.68 8.49 -1.55
C LYS A 116 7.04 9.12 -1.87
N ILE A 117 7.32 10.28 -1.25
CA ILE A 117 8.58 11.03 -1.43
C ILE A 117 9.58 10.66 -0.32
N MET A 118 10.78 10.19 -0.69
CA MET A 118 11.92 10.07 0.24
C MET A 118 13.23 10.52 -0.44
N LYS A 119 13.99 11.44 0.19
CA LYS A 119 15.35 11.83 -0.24
C LYS A 119 16.40 10.90 0.36
N ALA A 120 17.28 10.32 -0.46
CA ALA A 120 18.40 9.47 -0.02
C ALA A 120 19.79 10.12 -0.22
N SER A 121 20.76 9.68 0.59
CA SER A 121 22.17 10.13 0.66
C SER A 121 23.15 9.01 0.23
N LYS A 122 24.44 9.36 0.11
CA LYS A 122 25.45 8.95 -0.89
C LYS A 122 25.84 7.46 -1.08
N ARG A 123 26.15 7.12 -2.36
CA ARG A 123 26.92 6.00 -2.98
C ARG A 123 26.73 4.58 -2.43
N CYS A 124 26.04 3.72 -3.19
CA CYS A 124 26.13 2.27 -3.04
C CYS A 124 25.54 1.43 -4.17
N PHE A 125 26.04 0.20 -4.36
CA PHE A 125 25.26 -0.89 -4.95
C PHE A 125 24.12 -1.19 -3.96
N LEU A 126 22.91 -0.78 -4.30
CA LEU A 126 21.76 -0.87 -3.42
C LEU A 126 20.86 -2.01 -3.90
N SER A 127 20.85 -3.12 -3.16
CA SER A 127 19.78 -4.11 -3.30
C SER A 127 18.65 -3.68 -2.37
N TYR A 128 17.57 -3.12 -2.93
CA TYR A 128 16.44 -2.64 -2.15
C TYR A 128 15.48 -3.78 -1.85
N HIS A 129 15.25 -4.06 -0.57
CA HIS A 129 14.36 -5.10 -0.09
C HIS A 129 13.16 -4.45 0.62
N GLY A 130 11.99 -4.42 0.00
CA GLY A 130 10.78 -4.05 0.72
C GLY A 130 10.28 -5.24 1.54
N ARG A 131 10.17 -5.12 2.88
CA ARG A 131 9.46 -6.16 3.68
C ARG A 131 7.95 -6.19 3.39
N TYR A 132 7.42 -5.11 2.85
CA TYR A 132 6.05 -4.95 2.41
C TYR A 132 6.10 -3.98 1.24
N CYS A 133 5.91 -4.48 0.03
CA CYS A 133 5.91 -3.73 -1.22
C CYS A 133 7.18 -2.91 -1.45
N GLY A 134 8.11 -3.49 -2.22
CA GLY A 134 9.01 -2.66 -2.99
C GLY A 134 8.17 -1.70 -3.82
N GLY A 135 8.22 -0.40 -3.50
CA GLY A 135 7.81 0.63 -4.45
C GLY A 135 8.60 0.45 -5.75
N ARG A 136 8.28 1.23 -6.78
CA ARG A 136 8.86 1.11 -8.13
C ARG A 136 10.37 1.40 -8.24
N GLY A 137 11.08 1.47 -7.12
CA GLY A 137 12.47 1.91 -7.07
C GLY A 137 12.61 3.41 -7.19
N GLU A 138 11.58 4.22 -6.91
CA GLU A 138 11.71 5.68 -6.90
C GLU A 138 12.90 6.17 -6.06
N PRO A 139 13.22 5.59 -4.88
CA PRO A 139 14.44 5.95 -4.16
C PRO A 139 15.73 5.65 -4.96
N LEU A 140 15.74 4.61 -5.79
CA LEU A 140 16.87 4.31 -6.67
C LEU A 140 16.95 5.27 -7.86
N LEU A 141 15.81 5.80 -8.35
CA LEU A 141 15.80 6.86 -9.37
C LEU A 141 16.39 8.16 -8.83
N ASP A 142 16.06 8.53 -7.59
CA ASP A 142 16.66 9.68 -6.92
C ASP A 142 18.17 9.48 -6.71
N ILE A 143 18.61 8.26 -6.39
CA ILE A 143 20.03 7.89 -6.32
C ILE A 143 20.69 7.99 -7.69
N LYS A 144 20.06 7.49 -8.76
CA LYS A 144 20.58 7.59 -10.13
C LYS A 144 20.67 9.05 -10.61
N ALA A 145 19.72 9.89 -10.24
CA ALA A 145 19.75 11.33 -10.51
C ALA A 145 20.89 12.03 -9.75
N ALA A 146 21.15 11.63 -8.50
CA ALA A 146 22.24 12.16 -7.68
C ALA A 146 23.63 11.60 -8.06
N TYR A 147 23.68 10.42 -8.66
CA TYR A 147 24.89 9.69 -9.08
C TYR A 147 24.75 9.15 -10.50
N PRO A 148 24.86 10.02 -11.54
CA PRO A 148 24.66 9.63 -12.93
C PRO A 148 25.62 8.53 -13.42
N GLU A 149 26.77 8.37 -12.76
CA GLU A 149 27.79 7.37 -13.06
C GLU A 149 27.34 5.91 -12.81
N LEU A 150 26.36 5.69 -11.92
CA LEU A 150 25.84 4.37 -11.60
C LEU A 150 25.09 3.79 -12.80
N GLN A 151 25.42 2.60 -13.25
CA GLN A 151 24.70 1.93 -14.33
C GLN A 151 23.38 1.34 -13.81
N ALA A 152 22.43 1.06 -14.70
CA ALA A 152 21.17 0.41 -14.31
C ALA A 152 21.40 -0.99 -13.69
N SER A 153 22.50 -1.66 -14.05
CA SER A 153 22.95 -2.92 -13.45
C SER A 153 23.41 -2.78 -12.00
N ASP A 154 23.73 -1.56 -11.56
CA ASP A 154 24.23 -1.28 -10.20
C ASP A 154 23.09 -1.03 -9.20
N LEU A 155 21.85 -0.94 -9.72
CA LEU A 155 20.64 -0.59 -8.97
C LEU A 155 19.60 -1.69 -9.16
N ALA A 156 19.36 -2.48 -8.10
CA ALA A 156 18.41 -3.59 -8.14
C ALA A 156 17.24 -3.38 -7.17
N VAL A 157 16.01 -3.43 -7.69
CA VAL A 157 14.77 -3.48 -6.91
C VAL A 157 14.33 -4.93 -6.78
N GLN A 158 14.19 -5.42 -5.54
CA GLN A 158 13.66 -6.76 -5.28
C GLN A 158 12.29 -6.73 -4.63
N ALA A 159 11.34 -7.45 -5.21
CA ALA A 159 9.98 -7.55 -4.69
C ALA A 159 9.34 -8.91 -4.97
N PHE A 160 8.31 -9.24 -4.19
CA PHE A 160 7.56 -10.49 -4.34
C PHE A 160 6.59 -10.47 -5.54
N ASN A 161 6.07 -9.30 -5.93
CA ASN A 161 5.05 -9.18 -6.96
C ASN A 161 5.64 -9.05 -8.37
N GLN A 162 5.03 -9.71 -9.36
CA GLN A 162 5.42 -9.68 -10.78
C GLN A 162 4.86 -8.46 -11.55
N ASP A 163 3.85 -7.76 -11.01
CA ASP A 163 3.21 -6.61 -11.67
C ASP A 163 3.96 -5.28 -11.49
N ILE A 164 5.22 -5.32 -11.05
CA ILE A 164 6.04 -4.11 -11.01
C ILE A 164 6.44 -3.79 -12.45
N ILE A 165 5.84 -2.73 -12.98
CA ILE A 165 6.14 -2.19 -14.32
C ILE A 165 7.64 -1.88 -14.41
N GLU A 166 8.28 -2.28 -15.51
CA GLU A 166 9.67 -1.93 -15.81
C GLU A 166 9.89 -0.42 -15.64
N VAL A 167 10.90 -0.06 -14.85
CA VAL A 167 11.31 1.33 -14.66
C VAL A 167 12.66 1.54 -15.31
N SER A 168 12.69 2.40 -16.33
CA SER A 168 13.92 2.73 -17.05
C SER A 168 14.98 3.29 -16.09
N GLY A 169 16.14 2.65 -16.03
CA GLY A 169 17.28 3.07 -15.20
C GLY A 169 17.53 2.22 -13.96
N VAL A 170 16.68 1.23 -13.67
CA VAL A 170 16.87 0.27 -12.56
C VAL A 170 16.60 -1.17 -13.03
N THR A 171 17.28 -2.13 -12.43
CA THR A 171 17.04 -3.56 -12.67
C THR A 171 15.98 -4.07 -11.69
N LEU A 172 14.90 -4.67 -12.21
CA LEU A 172 13.87 -5.30 -11.38
C LEU A 172 14.17 -6.80 -11.25
N ALA A 173 14.05 -7.34 -10.03
CA ALA A 173 14.19 -8.77 -9.77
C ALA A 173 13.08 -9.28 -8.84
N THR A 174 12.32 -10.28 -9.28
CA THR A 174 11.35 -10.96 -8.42
C THR A 174 12.07 -11.84 -7.41
N TRP A 175 11.82 -11.65 -6.12
CA TRP A 175 12.43 -12.47 -5.08
C TRP A 175 11.58 -12.50 -3.80
N ASN A 176 11.36 -13.70 -3.28
CA ASN A 176 10.70 -13.93 -1.99
C ASN A 176 11.73 -14.21 -0.90
N TYR A 177 12.03 -13.22 -0.06
CA TYR A 177 13.02 -13.38 1.02
C TYR A 177 12.54 -14.26 2.19
N LYS A 178 11.24 -14.58 2.26
CA LYS A 178 10.64 -15.40 3.32
C LYS A 178 10.61 -16.89 2.98
N GLU A 179 10.84 -17.26 1.73
CA GLU A 179 10.81 -18.66 1.30
C GLU A 179 12.07 -19.40 1.76
N GLU A 180 11.88 -20.57 2.36
CA GLU A 180 12.91 -21.30 3.12
C GLU A 180 14.14 -21.69 2.27
N ASN A 181 13.98 -21.77 0.95
CA ASN A 181 15.04 -22.10 -0.02
C ASN A 181 15.31 -20.98 -1.03
N SER A 182 15.10 -19.72 -0.64
CA SER A 182 15.23 -18.56 -1.53
C SER A 182 16.40 -17.66 -1.11
N PRO A 183 17.66 -18.06 -1.39
CA PRO A 183 18.83 -17.25 -1.04
C PRO A 183 18.86 -15.94 -1.83
N GLN A 184 19.41 -14.89 -1.23
CA GLN A 184 19.59 -13.57 -1.87
C GLN A 184 20.29 -13.72 -3.24
N PRO A 185 19.60 -13.42 -4.37
CA PRO A 185 20.13 -13.68 -5.71
C PRO A 185 21.19 -12.64 -6.16
N VAL A 186 21.17 -11.43 -5.63
CA VAL A 186 22.19 -10.40 -5.91
C VAL A 186 23.40 -10.64 -5.02
N LYS A 187 24.47 -11.16 -5.61
CA LYS A 187 25.76 -11.37 -4.92
C LYS A 187 26.67 -10.15 -5.10
N GLY A 188 27.40 -9.79 -4.05
CA GLY A 188 28.40 -8.70 -4.11
C GLY A 188 27.84 -7.28 -3.99
N ALA A 189 26.55 -7.11 -3.67
CA ALA A 189 26.01 -5.79 -3.38
C ALA A 189 26.64 -5.19 -2.11
N LEU A 190 27.04 -3.92 -2.21
CA LEU A 190 27.69 -3.17 -1.12
C LEU A 190 26.70 -2.77 -0.02
N ILE A 191 25.44 -2.44 -0.36
CA ILE A 191 24.36 -2.19 0.58
C ILE A 191 23.14 -3.02 0.20
N HIS A 192 22.57 -3.68 1.20
CA HIS A 192 21.21 -4.22 1.15
C HIS A 192 20.34 -3.27 1.97
N HIS A 193 19.45 -2.54 1.31
CA HIS A 193 18.63 -1.51 1.95
C HIS A 193 17.21 -2.01 2.13
N LEU A 194 16.78 -2.15 3.39
CA LEU A 194 15.39 -2.42 3.74
C LEU A 194 14.74 -1.11 4.19
N ALA A 195 13.99 -0.44 3.31
CA ALA A 195 13.17 0.67 3.76
C ALA A 195 11.79 0.18 4.20
N TYR A 196 11.36 0.69 5.34
CA TYR A 196 10.03 0.50 5.89
C TYR A 196 9.22 1.77 5.58
N SER A 197 8.04 1.62 4.97
CA SER A 197 7.05 2.69 5.00
C SER A 197 6.12 2.41 6.18
N SER A 198 6.26 3.15 7.27
CA SER A 198 5.22 3.28 8.30
C SER A 198 3.99 3.96 7.72
#